data_AF-A0A604EW15-F1
#
_entry.id   AF-A0A604EW15-F1
#
_cell.length_a   1.000
_cell.length_b   1.000
_cell.length_c   1.000
_cell.angle_alpha   90.00
_cell.angle_beta   90.00
_cell.angle_gamma   90.00
#
_symmetry.space_group_name_H-M   'P 1'
#
loop_
_entity.id
_entity.type
_entity.pdbx_description
1 polymer ?
#
loop_
_entity_poly.entity_id
_entity_poly.type
_entity_poly.pdbx_seq_one_letter_code
_entity_poly.pdbx_strand_id
1 'polypeptide(L)' 'LNIKNVSRDDMMAAHRVPPQMMGIMPSNVGGFGDVEKASMVFVRNELMPLQKRLGELNSWLGEEVINFHPYSFS' A
#
# COMPACT_ATOMS: atom_id res chain seq x y z
N LEU A 1 0.70 -9.32 27.88
CA LEU A 1 -0.10 -8.72 26.80
C LEU A 1 0.34 -7.28 26.63
N ASN A 2 1.21 -7.03 25.65
CA ASN A 2 1.85 -5.73 25.45
C ASN A 2 0.98 -4.89 24.51
N ILE A 3 0.05 -4.12 25.08
CA ILE A 3 -0.98 -3.33 24.37
C ILE A 3 -0.38 -2.46 23.25
N LYS A 4 0.87 -2.01 23.41
CA LYS A 4 1.60 -1.22 22.40
C LYS A 4 1.91 -1.98 21.10
N ASN A 5 2.10 -3.29 21.16
CA ASN A 5 2.38 -4.10 19.96
C ASN A 5 1.09 -4.45 19.22
N VAL A 6 0.04 -4.80 19.96
CA VAL A 6 -1.28 -5.14 19.39
C VAL A 6 -1.88 -3.94 18.65
N SER A 7 -1.81 -2.71 19.21
CA SER A 7 -2.29 -1.52 18.51
C SER A 7 -1.52 -1.19 17.22
N ARG A 8 -0.23 -1.52 17.13
CA ARG A 8 0.56 -1.31 15.92
C ARG A 8 0.15 -2.30 14.83
N ASP A 9 0.00 -3.58 15.19
CA ASP A 9 -0.38 -4.63 14.25
C ASP A 9 -1.84 -4.45 13.76
N ASP A 10 -2.75 -3.98 14.62
CA ASP A 10 -4.14 -3.66 14.26
C ASP A 10 -4.24 -2.46 13.29
N MET A 11 -3.45 -1.40 13.52
CA MET A 11 -3.36 -0.26 12.58
C MET A 11 -2.80 -0.66 11.22
N MET A 12 -1.84 -1.59 11.21
CA MET A 12 -1.24 -2.10 9.98
C MET A 12 -2.22 -2.96 9.17
N ALA A 13 -3.01 -3.82 9.85
CA ALA A 13 -4.06 -4.62 9.20
C ALA A 13 -5.17 -3.74 8.60
N ALA A 14 -5.51 -2.63 9.25
CA ALA A 14 -6.54 -1.70 8.79
C ALA A 14 -6.16 -0.98 7.48
N HIS A 15 -4.88 -0.63 7.30
CA HIS A 15 -4.41 0.09 6.11
C HIS A 15 -3.94 -0.79 4.96
N ARG A 16 -3.74 -2.11 5.18
CA ARG A 16 -3.23 -3.09 4.19
C ARG A 16 -1.93 -2.70 3.46
N VAL A 17 -1.23 -1.69 3.98
CA VAL A 17 0.07 -1.24 3.48
C VAL A 17 1.15 -2.05 4.20
N PRO A 18 2.16 -2.60 3.49
CA PRO A 18 3.25 -3.31 4.12
C PRO A 18 4.03 -2.40 5.10
N PRO A 19 4.38 -2.87 6.31
CA PRO A 19 5.11 -2.09 7.31
C PRO A 19 6.44 -1.51 6.79
N GLN A 20 7.09 -2.24 5.88
CA GLN A 20 8.29 -1.81 5.16
C GLN A 20 8.11 -0.44 4.50
N MET A 21 6.94 -0.23 3.90
CA MET A 21 6.60 0.99 3.16
C MET A 21 6.15 2.12 4.09
N MET A 22 5.86 1.81 5.36
CA MET A 22 5.53 2.79 6.39
C MET A 22 6.76 3.28 7.19
N GLY A 23 7.99 2.87 6.82
CA GLY A 23 9.22 3.25 7.53
C GLY A 23 9.36 2.62 8.93
N ILE A 24 8.58 1.57 9.19
CA ILE A 24 8.59 0.86 10.47
C ILE A 24 9.83 -0.05 10.51
N MET A 25 10.65 0.00 11.58
CA MET A 25 11.85 -0.85 11.75
C MET A 25 11.47 -2.28 12.18
N PRO A 26 12.12 -3.34 11.64
CA PRO A 26 11.83 -4.71 12.03
C PRO A 26 12.31 -4.99 13.46
N SER A 27 11.51 -5.71 14.24
CA SER A 27 11.86 -6.10 15.62
C SER A 27 12.64 -7.42 15.72
N ASN A 28 12.74 -8.18 14.62
CA ASN A 28 13.42 -9.48 14.57
C ASN A 28 14.65 -9.46 13.65
N VAL A 29 15.65 -10.27 13.97
CA VAL A 29 16.99 -10.36 13.35
C VAL A 29 16.97 -10.68 11.85
N GLY A 30 15.86 -11.19 11.30
CA GLY A 30 15.68 -11.53 9.88
C GLY A 30 15.19 -10.40 8.96
N GLY A 31 14.91 -9.20 9.50
CA GLY A 31 14.40 -8.08 8.71
C GLY A 31 13.03 -8.35 8.07
N PHE A 32 12.71 -7.62 7.02
CA PHE A 32 11.40 -7.64 6.36
C PHE A 32 11.33 -8.48 5.06
N GLY A 33 12.43 -9.11 4.66
CA GLY A 33 12.57 -9.78 3.38
C GLY A 33 12.70 -8.81 2.19
N ASP A 34 12.33 -9.28 1.00
CA ASP A 34 12.44 -8.55 -0.27
C ASP A 34 11.39 -7.41 -0.35
N VAL A 35 11.87 -6.17 -0.22
CA VAL A 35 11.06 -4.95 -0.23
C VAL A 35 10.47 -4.68 -1.61
N GLU A 36 11.18 -5.04 -2.69
CA GLU A 36 10.70 -4.88 -4.06
C GLU A 36 9.47 -5.75 -4.27
N LYS A 37 9.54 -7.02 -3.86
CA LYS A 37 8.41 -7.94 -3.94
C LYS A 37 7.21 -7.48 -3.13
N ALA A 38 7.43 -6.99 -1.91
CA ALA A 38 6.35 -6.45 -1.08
C ALA A 38 5.68 -5.23 -1.74
N SER A 39 6.47 -4.34 -2.35
CA SER A 39 5.99 -3.15 -3.05
C SER A 39 5.18 -3.52 -4.28
N MET A 40 5.66 -4.45 -5.10
CA MET A 40 4.94 -4.93 -6.29
C MET A 40 3.58 -5.56 -5.93
N VAL A 41 3.54 -6.38 -4.89
CA VAL A 41 2.29 -7.03 -4.44
C VAL A 41 1.30 -5.98 -3.92
N PHE A 42 1.77 -5.00 -3.13
CA PHE A 42 0.92 -3.92 -2.63
C PHE A 42 0.34 -3.07 -3.76
N VAL A 43 1.19 -2.66 -4.72
CA VAL A 43 0.75 -1.86 -5.87
C VAL A 43 -0.31 -2.59 -6.68
N ARG A 44 -0.10 -3.89 -6.95
CA ARG A 44 -1.03 -4.70 -7.73
C ARG A 44 -2.36 -4.92 -7.01
N ASN A 45 -2.34 -5.20 -5.71
CA ASN A 45 -3.51 -5.68 -4.98
C ASN A 45 -4.33 -4.58 -4.32
N GLU A 46 -3.69 -3.47 -3.92
CA GLU A 46 -4.36 -2.40 -3.18
C GLU A 46 -4.37 -1.09 -3.99
N LEU A 47 -3.23 -0.69 -4.57
CA LEU A 47 -3.12 0.61 -5.24
C LEU A 47 -3.85 0.65 -6.59
N MET A 48 -3.63 -0.33 -7.47
CA MET A 48 -4.25 -0.37 -8.80
C MET A 48 -5.79 -0.42 -8.75
N PRO A 49 -6.43 -1.24 -7.88
CA PRO A 49 -7.89 -1.21 -7.74
C PRO A 49 -8.41 0.14 -7.24
N LEU A 50 -7.69 0.78 -6.32
CA LEU A 50 -8.06 2.12 -5.82
C LEU A 50 -7.95 3.17 -6.92
N GLN A 51 -6.85 3.15 -7.70
CA GLN A 51 -6.67 4.01 -8.87
C GLN A 51 -7.81 3.83 -9.88
N LYS A 52 -8.20 2.58 -10.15
CA LYS A 52 -9.32 2.29 -11.06
C LYS A 52 -10.64 2.88 -10.56
N ARG A 53 -10.94 2.72 -9.26
CA ARG A 53 -12.13 3.32 -8.63
C ARG A 53 -12.11 4.86 -8.73
N LEU A 54 -10.96 5.49 -8.49
CA LEU A 54 -10.82 6.93 -8.65
C LEU A 54 -11.02 7.36 -10.11
N GLY A 55 -10.54 6.57 -11.06
CA GLY A 55 -10.73 6.80 -12.50
C GLY A 55 -12.20 6.75 -12.96
N GLU A 56 -13.09 6.06 -12.24
CA GLU A 56 -14.53 6.07 -12.53
C GLU A 56 -15.13 7.48 -12.46
N LEU A 57 -14.52 8.38 -11.68
CA LEU A 57 -14.93 9.79 -11.61
C LEU A 57 -14.86 10.49 -12.97
N ASN A 58 -13.87 10.15 -13.80
CA ASN A 58 -13.77 10.71 -15.15
C ASN A 58 -14.99 10.33 -15.99
N SER A 59 -15.46 9.08 -15.86
CA SER A 59 -16.66 8.62 -16.55
C SER A 59 -17.92 9.32 -16.06
N TRP A 60 -17.99 9.67 -14.77
CA TRP A 60 -19.12 10.41 -14.20
C TRP A 60 -19.14 11.87 -14.66
N LEU A 61 -17.97 12.50 -14.79
CA LEU A 61 -17.83 13.89 -15.21
C LEU A 61 -17.86 14.07 -16.74
N GLY A 62 -17.61 13.00 -17.50
CA GLY A 62 -17.47 13.06 -18.96
C GLY A 62 -16.17 13.74 -19.43
N GLU A 63 -15.21 13.93 -18.53
CA GLU A 63 -13.92 14.60 -18.76
C GLU A 63 -12.80 13.82 -18.07
N GLU A 64 -11.62 13.77 -18.69
CA GLU A 64 -10.44 13.13 -18.10
C GLU A 64 -9.77 14.06 -17.08
N VAL A 65 -10.16 13.93 -15.81
CA VAL A 65 -9.65 14.76 -14.69
C VAL A 65 -8.54 14.03 -13.92
N ILE A 66 -8.63 12.71 -13.80
CA ILE A 66 -7.69 11.86 -13.06
C ILE A 66 -6.97 10.93 -14.04
N ASN A 67 -5.64 11.03 -14.13
CA ASN A 67 -4.82 10.09 -14.89
C ASN A 67 -3.63 9.61 -14.04
N PHE A 68 -3.30 8.32 -14.16
CA PHE A 68 -2.21 7.69 -13.43
C PHE A 68 -1.10 7.26 -14.40
N HIS A 69 0.15 7.55 -14.04
CA HIS A 69 1.30 7.09 -14.79
C HIS A 69 1.58 5.61 -14.47
N PRO A 70 2.14 4.85 -15.42
CA PRO A 70 2.60 3.49 -15.15
C PRO A 70 3.54 3.45 -13.95
N TYR A 71 3.31 2.50 -13.05
CA TYR A 71 4.18 2.29 -11.91
C TYR A 71 5.54 1.74 -12.37
N SER A 72 6.63 2.41 -11.96
CA SER A 72 8.01 1.92 -12.13
C SER A 72 8.69 1.79 -10.77
N PHE A 73 9.31 0.64 -10.52
CA PHE A 73 10.24 0.45 -9.41
C PHE A 73 11.66 0.71 -9.94
N SER A 74 12.34 1.73 -9.43
CA SER A 74 13.69 2.17 -9.85
C SER A 74 14.57 2.42 -8.65
#